data_AF-A0A7C3E2R6-F1
#
_entry.id   AF-A0A7C3E2R6-F1
#
_cell.length_a   1.000
_cell.length_b   1.000
_cell.length_c   1.000
_cell.angle_alpha   90.00
_cell.angle_beta   90.00
_cell.angle_gamma   90.00
#
_symmetry.space_group_name_H-M   'P 1'
#
loop_
_entity.id
_entity.type
_entity.pdbx_description
1 polymer ?
#
loop_
_entity_poly.entity_id
_entity_poly.type
_entity_poly.pdbx_seq_one_letter_code
_entity_poly.pdbx_strand_id
1 'polypeptide(L)' 'MPNPFKRHTRSRGGKRRAHDFLENPSIARCSNCGEVKPPHRVCPSCGYYKGRKILAIEKF' A
#
# COMPACT_ATOMS: atom_id res chain seq x y z
N MET A 1 10.29 38.65 -6.22
CA MET A 1 10.00 37.24 -5.86
C MET A 1 9.49 37.17 -4.43
N PRO A 2 8.35 36.51 -4.17
CA PRO A 2 7.86 36.33 -2.80
C PRO A 2 8.75 35.34 -2.02
N ASN A 3 9.17 35.73 -0.81
CA ASN A 3 10.02 34.94 0.08
C ASN A 3 9.42 34.95 1.50
N PRO A 4 9.46 33.84 2.26
CA PRO A 4 9.00 33.84 3.64
C PRO A 4 9.76 34.87 4.48
N PHE A 5 9.03 35.78 5.14
CA PHE A 5 9.64 36.82 5.98
C PHE A 5 10.34 36.25 7.22
N LYS A 6 9.88 35.10 7.72
CA LYS A 6 10.42 34.43 8.92
C LYS A 6 10.38 32.92 8.77
N ARG A 7 11.28 32.24 9.49
CA ARG A 7 11.25 30.79 9.66
C ARG A 7 9.96 30.36 10.37
N HIS A 8 9.33 29.28 9.90
CA HIS A 8 8.20 28.68 10.58
C HIS A 8 8.62 28.04 11.91
N THR A 9 7.80 28.22 12.95
CA THR A 9 8.01 27.58 14.25
C THR A 9 7.87 26.06 14.16
N ARG A 10 8.51 25.34 15.08
CA ARG A 10 8.40 23.86 15.16
C ARG A 10 6.95 23.41 15.27
N SER A 11 6.14 24.10 16.07
CA SER A 11 4.70 23.82 16.24
C SER A 11 3.93 23.97 14.92
N ARG A 12 4.17 25.03 14.15
CA ARG A 12 3.51 25.24 12.85
C ARG A 12 3.88 24.15 11.84
N GLY A 13 5.14 23.74 11.81
CA GLY A 13 5.58 22.61 10.99
C GLY A 13 4.95 21.29 11.42
N GLY A 14 4.87 21.01 12.73
CA GLY A 14 4.23 19.81 13.27
C GLY A 14 2.74 19.75 12.96
N LYS A 15 2.00 20.84 13.16
CA LYS A 15 0.58 20.95 12.80
C LYS A 15 0.35 20.73 11.31
N ARG A 16 1.22 21.26 10.45
CA ARG A 16 1.13 21.04 9.00
C ARG A 16 1.28 19.57 8.64
N ARG A 17 2.21 18.85 9.29
CA ARG A 17 2.45 17.41 9.04
C ARG A 17 1.53 16.48 9.83
N ALA A 18 0.54 17.00 10.55
CA ALA A 18 -0.36 16.18 11.38
C ALA A 18 -1.20 15.20 10.54
N HIS A 19 -1.41 15.50 9.27
CA HIS A 19 -2.13 14.66 8.31
C HIS A 19 -1.20 13.83 7.41
N ASP A 20 0.12 13.97 7.54
CA ASP A 20 1.12 13.26 6.72
C ASP A 20 1.39 11.85 7.28
N PHE A 21 0.33 11.09 7.57
CA PHE A 21 0.44 9.71 8.06
C PHE A 21 0.26 8.70 6.91
N LEU A 22 0.91 7.54 7.06
CA LEU A 22 0.74 6.42 6.15
C LEU A 22 -0.39 5.54 6.67
N GLU A 23 -1.25 5.08 5.77
CA GLU A 23 -2.29 4.09 6.07
C GLU A 23 -1.79 2.68 5.70
N ASN A 24 -2.20 1.69 6.49
CA ASN A 24 -1.90 0.30 6.18
C ASN A 24 -2.62 -0.13 4.91
N PRO A 25 -1.97 -0.88 4.00
CA PRO A 25 -2.61 -1.38 2.80
C PRO A 25 -3.71 -2.38 3.17
N SER A 26 -4.80 -2.36 2.39
CA SER A 26 -5.84 -3.37 2.51
C SER A 26 -5.31 -4.74 2.05
N ILE A 27 -5.60 -5.75 2.85
CA ILE A 27 -5.07 -7.11 2.70
C ILE A 27 -6.23 -8.11 2.76
N ALA A 28 -6.17 -9.14 1.91
CA ALA A 28 -7.12 -10.25 1.89
C ALA A 28 -6.40 -11.60 1.81
N ARG A 29 -7.01 -12.66 2.35
CA ARG A 29 -6.49 -14.03 2.20
C ARG A 29 -6.86 -14.61 0.84
N CYS A 30 -5.94 -15.33 0.22
CA CYS A 30 -6.18 -16.05 -1.03
C CYS A 30 -6.98 -17.32 -0.76
N SER A 31 -8.11 -17.51 -1.45
CA SER A 31 -8.95 -18.70 -1.29
C SER A 31 -8.30 -20.01 -1.71
N ASN A 32 -7.23 -19.97 -2.53
CA ASN A 32 -6.59 -21.18 -3.06
C ASN A 32 -5.38 -21.65 -2.24
N CYS A 33 -4.55 -20.71 -1.75
CA CYS A 33 -3.29 -21.02 -1.06
C CYS A 33 -3.25 -20.54 0.39
N GLY A 34 -4.25 -19.79 0.85
CA GLY A 34 -4.28 -19.20 2.19
C GLY A 34 -3.34 -18.01 2.40
N GLU A 35 -2.42 -17.75 1.46
CA GLU A 35 -1.47 -16.64 1.55
C GLU A 35 -2.14 -15.27 1.47
N VAL A 36 -1.45 -14.31 2.07
CA VAL A 36 -1.85 -12.93 2.18
C VAL A 36 -1.61 -12.22 0.85
N LYS A 37 -2.65 -11.59 0.30
CA LYS A 37 -2.56 -10.87 -0.98
C LYS A 37 -3.35 -9.56 -0.96
N PRO A 38 -2.99 -8.59 -1.82
CA PRO A 38 -3.87 -7.45 -2.06
C PRO A 38 -5.23 -7.89 -2.63
N PRO A 39 -6.33 -7.23 -2.22
CA PRO A 39 -7.65 -7.47 -2.79
C PRO A 39 -7.66 -7.14 -4.29
N HIS A 40 -8.55 -7.80 -5.03
CA HIS A 40 -8.75 -7.65 -6.49
C HIS A 40 -7.53 -7.89 -7.39
N ARG A 41 -6.37 -8.29 -6.87
CA ARG A 41 -5.20 -8.68 -7.65
C ARG A 41 -5.02 -10.20 -7.71
N VAL A 42 -4.31 -10.65 -8.74
CA VAL A 42 -3.84 -12.05 -8.87
C VAL A 42 -2.90 -12.36 -7.71
N CYS A 43 -3.01 -13.55 -7.12
CA CYS A 43 -2.11 -13.96 -6.07
C CYS A 43 -0.69 -14.16 -6.64
N PRO A 44 0.34 -13.49 -6.10
CA PRO A 44 1.71 -13.61 -6.61
C PRO A 44 2.29 -15.02 -6.38
N SER A 45 1.79 -15.75 -5.39
CA SER A 45 2.38 -17.02 -4.97
C SER A 45 1.80 -18.23 -5.69
N CYS A 46 0.51 -18.17 -6.08
CA CYS A 46 -0.15 -19.28 -6.78
C CYS A 46 -0.60 -18.93 -8.20
N GLY A 47 -0.64 -17.65 -8.58
CA GLY A 47 -1.09 -17.22 -9.91
C GLY A 47 -2.60 -17.33 -10.14
N TYR A 48 -3.38 -17.57 -9.08
CA TYR A 48 -4.83 -17.70 -9.15
C TYR A 48 -5.56 -16.38 -8.87
N TYR A 49 -6.67 -16.20 -9.57
CA TYR A 49 -7.65 -15.15 -9.32
C TYR A 49 -9.05 -15.71 -9.63
N LYS A 50 -9.99 -15.52 -8.69
CA LYS A 50 -11.37 -16.04 -8.79
C LYS A 50 -11.45 -17.52 -9.21
N GLY A 51 -10.58 -18.36 -8.65
CA GLY A 51 -10.56 -19.81 -8.91
C GLY A 51 -9.95 -20.24 -10.26
N ARG A 52 -9.51 -19.31 -11.10
CA ARG A 52 -8.81 -19.61 -12.36
C ARG A 52 -7.32 -19.36 -12.23
N LYS A 53 -6.49 -20.24 -12.79
CA LYS A 53 -5.05 -20.05 -12.93
C LYS A 53 -4.81 -19.10 -14.10
N ILE A 54 -4.35 -17.88 -13.82
CA ILE A 54 -4.13 -16.85 -14.85
C ILE A 54 -2.65 -16.79 -15.22
N LEU A 55 -1.77 -16.97 -14.23
CA LEU A 55 -0.33 -16.96 -14.44
C LEU A 55 0.23 -18.36 -14.19
N ALA A 56 1.05 -18.85 -15.12
CA ALA A 56 1.95 -19.97 -14.86
C ALA A 56 3.17 -19.40 -14.13
N ILE A 57 3.03 -19.21 -12.82
CA ILE A 57 4.14 -18.78 -11.97
C ILE A 57 4.96 -20.03 -11.65
N GLU A 58 6.16 -20.12 -12.22
CA GLU A 58 7.17 -21.07 -11.76
C GLU A 58 7.68 -20.57 -10.42
N LYS A 59 7.51 -21.37 -9.37
CA LYS A 59 8.07 -21.06 -8.06
C LYS A 59 9.59 -21.08 -8.19
N PHE A 60 10.24 -19.94 -8.00
CA PHE A 60 11.67 -19.86 -7.68
C PHE A 60 11.89 -20.10 -6.19
#